data_AF-T2K0B9-F1
#
_entry.id   AF-T2K0B9-F1
#
_cell.length_a   1.000
_cell.length_b   1.000
_cell.length_c   1.000
_cell.angle_alpha   90.00
_cell.angle_beta   90.00
_cell.angle_gamma   90.00
#
_symmetry.space_group_name_H-M   'P 1'
#
loop_
_entity.id
_entity.type
_entity.pdbx_description
1 polymer ?
#
loop_
_entity_poly.entity_id
_entity_poly.type
_entity_poly.pdbx_seq_one_letter_code
_entity_poly.pdbx_strand_id
1 'polypeptide(L)' 'MQNCLQDAFSEFLGIDNFRLSNKNQAKQKTYFEVYSDFLNSIVLPQSYIDKMYSSKYMKHFYSQNEIDKFREKWSKH' A
#
# COMPACT_ATOMS: atom_id res chain seq x y z
N MET A 1 -11.27 -9.54 -14.12
CA MET A 1 -9.84 -9.20 -13.95
C MET A 1 -9.05 -10.23 -13.16
N GLN A 2 -9.63 -10.97 -12.19
CA GLN A 2 -8.90 -12.05 -11.48
C GLN A 2 -8.65 -13.30 -12.34
N ASN A 3 -9.58 -13.65 -13.23
CA ASN A 3 -9.49 -14.86 -14.05
C ASN A 3 -8.25 -14.87 -14.95
N CYS A 4 -7.92 -13.76 -15.62
CA CYS A 4 -6.75 -13.71 -16.51
C CYS A 4 -5.42 -13.95 -15.77
N LEU A 5 -5.31 -13.56 -14.49
CA LEU A 5 -4.12 -13.82 -13.69
C LEU A 5 -4.03 -15.31 -13.34
N GLN A 6 -5.13 -15.91 -12.89
CA GLN A 6 -5.14 -17.35 -12.58
C GLN A 6 -4.85 -18.20 -13.81
N ASP A 7 -5.40 -17.86 -14.96
CA ASP A 7 -5.17 -18.58 -16.21
C ASP A 7 -3.70 -18.48 -16.63
N ALA A 8 -3.12 -17.27 -16.60
CA ALA A 8 -1.71 -17.06 -16.91
C ALA A 8 -0.76 -17.80 -15.95
N PHE A 9 -1.08 -17.84 -14.65
CA PHE A 9 -0.30 -18.62 -13.67
C PHE A 9 -0.47 -20.12 -13.87
N SER A 10 -1.66 -20.60 -14.23
CA SER A 10 -1.91 -22.02 -14.53
C SER A 10 -1.06 -22.46 -15.73
N GLU A 11 -1.09 -21.67 -16.80
CA GLU A 11 -0.30 -21.90 -18.02
C GLU A 11 1.21 -21.87 -17.73
N PHE A 12 1.68 -20.86 -16.98
CA PHE A 12 3.10 -20.69 -16.67
C PHE A 12 3.66 -21.80 -15.77
N LEU A 13 2.90 -22.22 -14.76
CA LEU A 13 3.35 -23.21 -13.77
C LEU A 13 3.04 -24.66 -14.19
N GLY A 14 2.17 -24.86 -15.18
CA GLY A 14 1.70 -26.19 -15.58
C GLY A 14 0.88 -26.90 -14.49
N ILE A 15 0.18 -26.13 -13.65
CA ILE A 15 -0.63 -26.67 -12.55
C ILE A 15 -2.11 -26.50 -12.88
N ASP A 16 -2.81 -27.63 -13.01
CA ASP A 16 -4.26 -27.64 -13.21
C ASP A 16 -5.00 -27.12 -11.97
N ASN A 17 -6.08 -26.37 -12.19
CA ASN A 17 -6.93 -25.79 -11.14
C ASN A 17 -6.20 -24.85 -10.16
N PHE A 18 -5.20 -24.08 -10.63
CA PHE A 18 -4.49 -23.11 -9.79
C PHE A 18 -5.44 -22.06 -9.19
N ARG A 19 -5.39 -21.93 -7.86
CA ARG A 19 -6.18 -20.95 -7.10
C ARG A 19 -5.29 -19.90 -6.48
N LEU A 20 -5.43 -18.66 -6.94
CA LEU A 20 -4.79 -17.52 -6.30
C LEU A 20 -5.52 -17.24 -4.98
N SER A 21 -4.85 -17.48 -3.85
CA SER A 21 -5.39 -17.18 -2.53
C SER A 21 -4.53 -16.14 -1.82
N ASN A 22 -5.19 -15.10 -1.30
CA ASN A 22 -4.53 -14.04 -0.55
C ASN A 22 -4.27 -14.52 0.88
N LYS A 23 -3.11 -15.17 1.13
CA LYS A 23 -2.73 -15.65 2.46
C LYS A 23 -2.14 -14.57 3.38
N ASN A 24 -1.52 -13.52 2.84
CA ASN A 24 -0.83 -12.48 3.62
C ASN A 24 -1.70 -11.22 3.83
N GLN A 25 -2.98 -11.40 4.16
CA GLN A 25 -3.84 -10.27 4.47
C GLN A 25 -3.55 -9.78 5.88
N ALA A 26 -2.81 -8.67 5.99
CA ALA A 26 -2.60 -7.99 7.28
C ALA A 26 -3.93 -7.67 7.99
N LYS A 27 -5.02 -7.49 7.21
CA LYS A 27 -6.40 -7.27 7.70
C LYS A 27 -6.98 -8.41 8.55
N GLN A 28 -6.46 -9.62 8.41
CA GLN A 28 -6.93 -10.80 9.14
C GLN A 28 -6.15 -11.01 10.46
N LYS A 29 -5.14 -10.19 10.73
CA LYS A 29 -4.33 -10.30 11.95
C LYS A 29 -5.00 -9.52 13.07
N THR A 30 -4.92 -10.04 14.28
CA THR A 30 -5.58 -9.49 15.49
C THR A 30 -5.23 -8.03 15.77
N TYR A 31 -4.04 -7.58 15.36
CA TYR A 31 -3.58 -6.21 15.57
C TYR A 31 -4.07 -5.22 14.49
N PHE A 32 -4.79 -5.68 13.47
CA PHE A 32 -5.19 -4.83 12.35
C PHE A 32 -6.08 -3.67 12.78
N GLU A 33 -7.05 -3.92 13.66
CA GLU A 33 -8.01 -2.91 14.14
C GLU A 33 -7.26 -1.80 14.88
N VAL A 34 -6.45 -2.16 15.88
CA VAL A 34 -5.63 -1.21 16.65
C VAL A 34 -4.69 -0.40 15.76
N TYR A 35 -4.05 -1.05 14.78
CA TYR A 35 -3.18 -0.37 13.83
C TYR A 35 -3.98 0.59 12.91
N SER A 36 -5.15 0.18 12.45
CA SER A 36 -6.02 1.00 11.62
C SER A 36 -6.50 2.24 12.36
N ASP A 37 -6.92 2.09 13.62
CA ASP A 37 -7.37 3.20 14.46
C ASP A 37 -6.24 4.21 14.70
N PHE A 38 -5.04 3.71 15.02
CA PHE A 38 -3.85 4.55 15.14
C PHE A 38 -3.57 5.36 13.88
N LEU A 39 -3.63 4.73 12.70
CA LEU A 39 -3.41 5.41 11.42
C LEU A 39 -4.48 6.48 11.14
N ASN A 40 -5.71 6.29 11.61
CA ASN A 40 -6.80 7.24 11.45
C ASN A 40 -6.71 8.41 12.44
N SER A 41 -6.12 8.20 13.62
CA SER A 41 -6.04 9.22 14.68
C SER A 41 -4.73 10.01 14.69
N ILE A 42 -3.67 9.50 14.07
CA ILE A 42 -2.35 10.13 14.14
C ILE A 42 -2.30 11.46 13.40
N VAL A 43 -1.85 12.50 14.10
CA VAL A 43 -1.51 13.81 13.53
C VAL A 43 0.01 13.91 13.40
N LEU A 44 0.53 13.95 12.17
CA LEU A 44 1.96 14.08 11.94
C LEU A 44 2.36 15.56 11.86
N PRO A 45 3.46 15.99 12.49
CA PRO A 45 3.98 17.34 12.32
C PRO A 45 4.29 17.62 10.85
N GLN A 46 3.97 18.82 10.37
CA GLN A 46 4.24 19.22 8.98
C GLN A 46 5.74 19.08 8.63
N SER A 47 6.63 19.40 9.56
CA SER A 47 8.08 19.24 9.39
C SER A 47 8.50 17.77 9.15
N TYR A 48 7.79 16.81 9.75
CA TYR A 48 8.04 15.39 9.53
C TYR A 48 7.57 14.98 8.13
N ILE A 49 6.37 15.39 7.73
CA ILE A 49 5.83 15.16 6.38
C ILE A 49 6.79 15.72 5.33
N ASP A 50 7.23 16.97 5.51
CA ASP A 50 8.17 17.62 4.60
C ASP A 50 9.49 16.89 4.49
N LYS A 51 10.05 16.45 5.62
CA LYS A 51 11.29 15.67 5.66
C LYS A 51 11.17 14.38 4.85
N MET A 52 10.06 13.65 4.99
CA MET A 52 9.86 12.37 4.30
C MET A 52 9.70 12.57 2.79
N TYR A 53 8.88 13.55 2.40
CA TYR A 53 8.52 13.79 0.99
C TYR A 53 9.51 14.67 0.22
N SER A 54 10.51 15.27 0.88
CA SER A 54 11.58 16.03 0.21
C SER A 54 12.81 15.19 -0.13
N SER A 55 12.88 13.94 0.33
CA SER A 55 14.05 13.07 0.14
C SER A 55 14.35 12.78 -1.33
N LYS A 56 15.64 12.55 -1.63
CA LYS A 56 16.10 12.18 -2.98
C LYS A 56 15.38 10.94 -3.52
N TYR A 57 15.14 9.95 -2.67
CA TYR A 57 14.47 8.71 -3.05
C TYR A 57 13.00 8.95 -3.41
N MET A 58 12.29 9.76 -2.62
CA MET A 58 10.89 10.09 -2.91
C MET A 58 10.75 10.69 -4.31
N LYS A 59 11.59 11.67 -4.62
CA LYS A 59 11.59 12.38 -5.91
C LYS A 59 12.09 11.53 -7.07
N HIS A 60 12.82 10.44 -6.80
CA HIS A 60 13.32 9.53 -7.83
C HIS A 60 12.26 8.49 -8.24
N PHE A 61 11.49 7.98 -7.28
CA PHE A 61 10.54 6.89 -7.50
C PHE A 61 9.11 7.36 -7.79
N TYR A 62 8.75 8.59 -7.41
CA TYR A 62 7.39 9.08 -7.50
C TYR A 62 7.32 10.41 -8.24
N SER A 63 6.26 10.57 -9.02
CA SER A 63 5.91 11.84 -9.64
C SER A 63 5.47 12.87 -8.60
N GLN A 64 5.54 14.16 -8.95
CA GLN A 64 5.09 15.22 -8.07
C GLN A 64 3.61 15.06 -7.67
N ASN A 65 2.76 14.66 -8.62
CA ASN A 65 1.33 14.42 -8.37
C ASN A 65 1.09 13.28 -7.35
N GLU A 66 1.88 12.22 -7.39
CA GLU A 66 1.80 11.15 -6.38
C GLU A 66 2.27 11.65 -5.01
N ILE A 67 3.38 12.41 -4.98
CA ILE A 67 3.90 13.02 -3.76
C ILE A 67 2.86 13.94 -3.11
N ASP A 68 2.16 14.75 -3.90
CA ASP A 68 1.14 15.67 -3.41
C ASP A 68 -0.05 14.91 -2.82
N LYS A 69 -0.53 13.84 -3.47
CA LYS A 69 -1.57 12.95 -2.92
C LYS A 69 -1.16 12.30 -1.61
N PHE A 70 0.11 11.92 -1.49
CA PHE A 70 0.62 11.35 -0.24
C PHE A 70 0.68 12.40 0.87
N ARG A 71 1.11 13.62 0.56
CA ARG A 71 1.09 14.75 1.50
C ARG A 71 -0.33 15.03 1.99
N GLU A 72 -1.29 15.15 1.07
CA GLU A 72 -2.71 15.32 1.42
C GLU A 72 -3.23 14.22 2.34
N LYS A 73 -2.84 12.96 2.12
CA LYS A 73 -3.26 11.85 2.97
C LYS A 73 -2.82 12.04 4.43
N TRP A 74 -1.59 12.53 4.65
CA TRP A 74 -0.98 12.61 5.97
C TRP A 74 -1.06 13.99 6.63
N SER A 75 -1.41 15.03 5.87
CA SER A 75 -1.65 16.39 6.37
C SER A 75 -3.10 16.65 6.77
N LYS A 76 -4.02 15.70 6.59
CA LYS A 76 -5.41 15.82 7.02
C LYS A 76 -5.51 15.76 8.53
N HIS A 77 -5.66 16.90 9.20
CA HIS A 77 -6.34 17.14 10.49
C HIS A 77 -6.60 18.63 10.68
#